data_AF-A0A379DCN2-F1
#
_entry.id   AF-A0A379DCN2-F1
#
_cell.length_a   1.000
_cell.length_b   1.000
_cell.length_c   1.000
_cell.angle_alpha   90.00
_cell.angle_beta   90.00
_cell.angle_gamma   90.00
#
_symmetry.space_group_name_H-M   'P 1'
#
loop_
_entity.id
_entity.type
_entity.pdbx_description
1 polymer ?
#
loop_
_entity_poly.entity_id
_entity_poly.type
_entity_poly.pdbx_seq_one_letter_code
_entity_poly.pdbx_strand_id
1 'polypeptide(L)'
;MSKFTGYEVIDYLYGYITKNYNGAVLLQEKSLDLKDFLQSEFKKSNKNCSIVSITRVLSYYDKIFGDLSEQEIFDQIFTIAQSYGFDETVGTLPTKIDDIMKDYFRYYGIKVKAKGKYFSNFYNPVKSEIDAGRPLLMNIAFGEYHNHTVTISGYKIFRYKGMNIKFIEVFDGWRKNKTYIDYNIFSHSLLSTGLCSYNTLAILKN
;
A
#
# COMPACT_ATOMS: atom_id res chain seq x y z
N MET A 1 5.89 -27.96 10.65
CA MET A 1 6.25 -26.58 10.26
C MET A 1 5.86 -26.39 8.81
N SER A 2 4.72 -25.74 8.53
CA SER A 2 4.25 -25.55 7.16
C SER A 2 5.19 -24.60 6.42
N LYS A 3 5.73 -25.05 5.29
CA LYS A 3 6.51 -24.22 4.36
C LYS A 3 5.64 -23.04 3.94
N PHE A 4 6.03 -21.81 4.29
CA PHE A 4 5.42 -20.60 3.77
C PHE A 4 5.54 -20.63 2.24
N THR A 5 4.41 -20.76 1.55
CA THR A 5 4.35 -20.62 0.08
C THR A 5 4.22 -19.14 -0.25
N GLY A 6 5.31 -18.37 -0.17
CA GLY A 6 5.30 -16.94 -0.49
C GLY A 6 6.45 -16.14 0.10
N TYR A 7 6.18 -14.87 0.38
CA TYR A 7 7.04 -13.93 1.10
C TYR A 7 6.59 -13.81 2.56
N GLU A 8 7.46 -13.29 3.42
CA GLU A 8 7.17 -12.99 4.82
C GLU A 8 7.00 -11.49 5.06
N VAL A 9 6.21 -11.12 6.06
CA VAL A 9 6.15 -9.75 6.56
C VAL A 9 7.29 -9.52 7.54
N ILE A 10 8.02 -8.43 7.34
CA ILE A 10 9.22 -8.13 8.11
C ILE A 10 8.91 -6.98 9.08
N ASP A 11 8.76 -7.30 10.36
CA ASP A 11 8.54 -6.31 11.42
C ASP A 11 9.84 -5.58 11.82
N TYR A 12 10.99 -6.26 11.73
CA TYR A 12 12.30 -5.69 12.05
C TYR A 12 13.29 -5.88 10.90
N LEU A 13 13.38 -4.87 10.03
CA LEU A 13 14.16 -4.93 8.80
C LEU A 13 15.65 -5.19 9.05
N TYR A 14 16.29 -4.51 10.01
CA TYR A 14 17.73 -4.67 10.19
C TYR A 14 18.09 -6.05 10.72
N GLY A 15 17.29 -6.64 11.62
CA GLY A 15 17.46 -8.03 12.03
C GLY A 15 17.25 -9.00 10.88
N TYR A 16 16.28 -8.72 10.01
CA TYR A 16 16.05 -9.47 8.79
C TYR A 16 17.25 -9.42 7.83
N ILE A 17 17.82 -8.24 7.62
CA ILE A 17 19.02 -8.02 6.81
C ILE A 17 20.21 -8.76 7.42
N THR A 18 20.47 -8.62 8.72
CA THR A 18 21.58 -9.33 9.38
C THR A 18 21.45 -10.84 9.23
N LYS A 19 20.22 -11.38 9.32
CA LYS A 19 19.96 -12.81 9.20
C LYS A 19 20.11 -13.32 7.76
N ASN A 20 19.54 -12.62 6.78
CA ASN A 20 19.38 -13.14 5.41
C ASN A 20 20.36 -12.53 4.38
N TYR A 21 20.85 -11.33 4.66
CA TYR A 21 21.69 -10.51 3.78
C TYR A 21 22.87 -9.90 4.55
N ASN A 22 23.53 -10.68 5.40
CA ASN A 22 24.62 -10.18 6.25
C ASN A 22 25.71 -9.46 5.43
N GLY A 23 26.08 -8.25 5.85
CA GLY A 23 27.02 -7.39 5.11
C GLY A 23 26.39 -6.59 3.96
N ALA A 24 25.06 -6.57 3.84
CA ALA A 24 24.38 -5.68 2.91
C ALA A 24 24.55 -4.19 3.32
N VAL A 25 24.75 -3.32 2.35
CA VAL A 25 24.98 -1.88 2.54
C VAL A 25 23.80 -1.10 2.00
N LEU A 26 23.21 -0.20 2.79
CA LEU A 26 22.11 0.67 2.33
C LEU A 26 22.62 1.59 1.22
N LEU A 27 21.91 1.61 0.08
CA LEU A 27 22.21 2.47 -1.06
C LEU A 27 21.24 3.65 -1.17
N GLN A 28 19.94 3.36 -1.02
CA GLN A 28 18.89 4.34 -1.21
C GLN A 28 17.72 4.02 -0.30
N GLU A 29 17.06 5.05 0.19
CA GLU A 29 15.80 4.93 0.89
C GLU A 29 14.96 6.18 0.66
N LYS A 30 13.64 6.00 0.77
CA LYS A 30 12.71 7.10 0.91
C LYS A 30 11.50 6.60 1.69
N SER A 31 11.05 7.39 2.65
CA SER A 31 9.92 7.08 3.51
C SER A 31 9.05 8.33 3.59
N LEU A 32 7.78 8.18 3.28
CA LEU A 32 6.77 9.22 3.43
C LEU A 32 6.18 9.13 4.84
N ASP A 33 5.89 10.29 5.42
CA ASP A 33 5.22 10.40 6.71
C ASP A 33 3.71 10.36 6.51
N LEU A 34 3.10 9.27 6.94
CA LEU A 34 1.66 9.04 6.84
C LEU A 34 1.15 8.74 8.23
N LYS A 35 -0.09 9.17 8.51
CA LYS A 35 -0.78 8.83 9.75
C LYS A 35 -0.94 7.33 9.88
N ASP A 36 -0.67 6.83 11.09
CA ASP A 36 -0.84 5.42 11.41
C ASP A 36 -2.17 5.19 12.14
N PHE A 37 -2.84 4.13 11.76
CA PHE A 37 -4.10 3.70 12.36
C PHE A 37 -4.39 2.26 11.98
N LEU A 38 -5.08 1.55 12.87
CA LEU A 38 -5.46 0.17 12.63
C LEU A 38 -6.80 0.10 11.91
N GLN A 39 -6.98 -0.97 11.15
CA GLN A 39 -8.24 -1.30 10.53
C GLN A 39 -9.37 -1.44 11.56
N SER A 40 -9.04 -2.04 12.72
CA SER A 40 -9.96 -2.26 13.84
C SER A 40 -10.38 -0.98 14.57
N GLU A 41 -9.74 0.16 14.29
CA GLU A 41 -10.12 1.44 14.90
C GLU A 41 -11.38 2.03 14.24
N PHE A 42 -11.76 1.55 13.05
CA PHE A 42 -12.98 1.99 12.33
C PHE A 42 -14.14 1.00 12.53
N LYS A 43 -15.28 1.47 13.04
CA LYS A 43 -16.40 0.64 13.53
C LYS A 43 -17.28 -0.05 12.46
N LYS A 44 -16.92 -0.05 11.17
CA LYS A 44 -17.84 -0.43 10.08
C LYS A 44 -17.70 -1.85 9.51
N SER A 45 -16.52 -2.46 9.46
CA SER A 45 -16.37 -3.85 8.95
C SER A 45 -14.96 -4.40 9.22
N ASN A 46 -14.82 -5.71 9.31
CA ASN A 46 -13.51 -6.38 9.31
C ASN A 46 -12.96 -6.65 7.89
N LYS A 47 -13.68 -6.25 6.83
CA LYS A 47 -13.32 -6.38 5.41
C LYS A 47 -13.00 -5.04 4.73
N ASN A 48 -12.74 -4.01 5.53
CA ASN A 48 -12.47 -2.64 5.09
C ASN A 48 -10.98 -2.34 4.81
N CYS A 49 -10.10 -3.34 4.61
CA CYS A 49 -8.65 -3.11 4.43
C CYS A 49 -8.30 -2.12 3.30
N SER A 50 -9.02 -2.20 2.18
CA SER A 50 -8.89 -1.28 1.05
C SER A 50 -9.38 0.11 1.39
N ILE A 51 -10.51 0.24 2.08
CA ILE A 51 -11.07 1.54 2.53
C ILE A 51 -10.08 2.21 3.49
N VAL A 52 -9.59 1.48 4.49
CA VAL A 52 -8.60 1.99 5.47
C VAL A 52 -7.31 2.39 4.77
N SER A 53 -6.84 1.61 3.81
CA SER A 53 -5.65 1.97 3.05
C SER A 53 -5.88 3.22 2.18
N ILE A 54 -7.04 3.36 1.54
CA ILE A 54 -7.43 4.58 0.82
C ILE A 54 -7.48 5.76 1.80
N THR A 55 -8.13 5.62 2.97
CA THR A 55 -8.17 6.64 4.03
C THR A 55 -6.78 7.14 4.35
N ARG A 56 -5.78 6.25 4.42
CA ARG A 56 -4.40 6.64 4.75
C ARG A 56 -3.75 7.47 3.65
N VAL A 57 -3.95 7.07 2.39
CA VAL A 57 -3.49 7.84 1.22
C VAL A 57 -4.17 9.21 1.16
N LEU A 58 -5.48 9.29 1.45
CA LEU A 58 -6.20 10.56 1.41
C LEU A 58 -5.88 11.47 2.61
N SER A 59 -5.65 10.89 3.79
CA SER A 59 -5.22 11.63 4.98
C SER A 59 -3.85 12.29 4.78
N TYR A 60 -2.98 11.72 3.92
CA TYR A 60 -1.73 12.38 3.51
C TYR A 60 -1.95 13.67 2.72
N TYR A 61 -3.15 13.87 2.16
CA TYR A 61 -3.58 15.06 1.41
C TYR A 61 -4.70 15.84 2.14
N ASP A 62 -4.91 15.61 3.44
CA ASP A 62 -6.02 16.17 4.24
C ASP A 62 -6.16 17.69 4.16
N LYS A 63 -5.03 18.42 4.13
CA LYS A 63 -4.99 19.88 3.95
C LYS A 63 -5.72 20.38 2.72
N ILE A 64 -5.80 19.56 1.67
CA ILE A 64 -6.52 19.90 0.43
C ILE A 64 -8.03 19.81 0.64
N PHE A 65 -8.48 18.97 1.58
CA PHE A 65 -9.88 18.72 1.91
C PHE A 65 -10.37 19.52 3.12
N GLY A 66 -9.52 20.38 3.70
CA GLY A 66 -9.86 21.19 4.87
C GLY A 66 -9.55 20.52 6.21
N ASP A 67 -8.48 19.73 6.29
CA ASP A 67 -7.97 19.12 7.54
C ASP A 67 -8.98 18.17 8.23
N LEU A 68 -9.68 17.36 7.43
CA LEU A 68 -10.62 16.36 7.93
C LEU A 68 -9.93 15.30 8.79
N SER A 69 -10.64 14.81 9.81
CA SER A 69 -10.19 13.66 10.60
C SER A 69 -10.19 12.36 9.78
N GLU A 70 -9.43 11.38 10.23
CA GLU A 70 -9.31 10.07 9.57
C GLU A 70 -10.67 9.35 9.53
N GLN A 71 -11.49 9.55 10.57
CA GLN A 71 -12.84 9.00 10.66
C GLN A 71 -13.79 9.65 9.63
N GLU A 72 -13.72 10.97 9.44
CA GLU A 72 -14.54 11.66 8.43
C GLU A 72 -14.15 11.22 7.02
N ILE A 73 -12.85 11.16 6.72
CA ILE A 73 -12.34 10.65 5.44
C ILE A 73 -12.80 9.20 5.24
N PHE A 74 -12.65 8.35 6.26
CA PHE A 74 -13.09 6.95 6.21
C PHE A 74 -14.59 6.82 5.91
N ASP A 75 -15.44 7.60 6.60
CA ASP A 75 -16.89 7.53 6.42
C ASP A 75 -17.31 7.95 5.02
N GLN A 76 -16.69 8.99 4.46
CA GLN A 76 -16.92 9.42 3.09
C GLN A 76 -16.47 8.37 2.07
N ILE A 77 -15.27 7.79 2.23
CA ILE A 77 -14.79 6.71 1.34
C ILE A 77 -15.70 5.50 1.46
N PHE A 78 -16.15 5.14 2.65
CA PHE A 78 -17.03 3.99 2.87
C PHE A 78 -18.34 4.15 2.06
N THR A 79 -18.96 5.32 2.10
CA THR A 79 -20.14 5.61 1.27
C THR A 79 -19.85 5.53 -0.23
N ILE A 80 -18.71 6.06 -0.69
CA ILE A 80 -18.32 5.92 -2.10
C ILE A 80 -18.10 4.43 -2.44
N ALA A 81 -17.40 3.68 -1.60
CA ALA A 81 -17.11 2.26 -1.83
C ALA A 81 -18.39 1.41 -1.92
N GLN A 82 -19.43 1.72 -1.14
CA GLN A 82 -20.74 1.08 -1.27
C GLN A 82 -21.35 1.29 -2.66
N SER A 83 -21.20 2.48 -3.25
CA SER A 83 -21.67 2.74 -4.63
C SER A 83 -20.91 1.94 -5.69
N TYR A 84 -19.69 1.49 -5.37
CA TYR A 84 -18.85 0.61 -6.19
C TYR A 84 -19.01 -0.89 -5.86
N GLY A 85 -20.00 -1.25 -5.03
CA GLY A 85 -20.30 -2.64 -4.68
C GLY A 85 -19.44 -3.21 -3.57
N PHE A 86 -18.93 -2.38 -2.66
CA PHE A 86 -18.37 -2.87 -1.39
C PHE A 86 -19.39 -3.72 -0.66
N ASP A 87 -18.95 -4.90 -0.23
CA ASP A 87 -19.73 -5.86 0.53
C ASP A 87 -19.02 -6.16 1.85
N GLU A 88 -19.75 -6.28 2.95
CA GLU A 88 -19.15 -6.48 4.28
C GLU A 88 -18.57 -7.89 4.47
N THR A 89 -18.87 -8.84 3.58
CA THR A 89 -18.34 -10.22 3.60
C THR A 89 -17.14 -10.38 2.66
N VAL A 90 -17.17 -9.72 1.50
CA VAL A 90 -16.13 -9.83 0.46
C VAL A 90 -15.10 -8.69 0.52
N GLY A 91 -15.54 -7.48 0.88
CA GLY A 91 -14.75 -6.25 0.81
C GLY A 91 -14.93 -5.50 -0.51
N THR A 92 -13.93 -4.69 -0.87
CA THR A 92 -13.92 -3.92 -2.12
C THR A 92 -13.40 -4.76 -3.28
N LEU A 93 -14.04 -4.66 -4.45
CA LEU A 93 -13.53 -5.24 -5.68
C LEU A 93 -12.17 -4.62 -6.06
N PRO A 94 -11.08 -5.40 -6.25
CA PRO A 94 -9.74 -4.86 -6.48
C PRO A 94 -9.63 -3.91 -7.67
N THR A 95 -10.47 -4.08 -8.69
CA THR A 95 -10.53 -3.26 -9.90
C THR A 95 -11.23 -1.92 -9.72
N LYS A 96 -11.80 -1.64 -8.53
CA LYS A 96 -12.57 -0.41 -8.23
C LYS A 96 -11.84 0.54 -7.29
N ILE A 97 -10.70 0.14 -6.74
CA ILE A 97 -9.96 0.94 -5.76
C ILE A 97 -9.50 2.29 -6.35
N ASP A 98 -9.01 2.31 -7.60
CA ASP A 98 -8.63 3.57 -8.23
C ASP A 98 -9.83 4.44 -8.62
N ASP A 99 -10.98 3.86 -8.94
CA ASP A 99 -12.21 4.59 -9.20
C ASP A 99 -12.76 5.25 -7.93
N ILE A 100 -12.76 4.54 -6.79
CA ILE A 100 -13.13 5.10 -5.48
C ILE A 100 -12.26 6.31 -5.14
N MET A 101 -10.94 6.20 -5.33
CA MET A 101 -10.03 7.35 -5.12
C MET A 101 -10.36 8.51 -6.04
N LYS A 102 -10.60 8.28 -7.35
CA LYS A 102 -10.96 9.35 -8.30
C LYS A 102 -12.24 10.05 -7.89
N ASP A 103 -13.24 9.31 -7.46
CA ASP A 103 -14.55 9.86 -7.11
C ASP A 103 -14.50 10.72 -5.84
N TYR A 104 -13.66 10.34 -4.87
CA TYR A 104 -13.40 11.17 -3.71
C TYR A 104 -12.83 12.54 -4.12
N PHE A 105 -11.79 12.58 -4.95
CA PHE A 105 -11.24 13.86 -5.42
C PHE A 105 -12.22 14.65 -6.30
N ARG A 106 -13.06 13.95 -7.10
CA ARG A 106 -14.09 14.60 -7.91
C ARG A 106 -15.12 15.32 -7.05
N TYR A 107 -15.50 14.75 -5.91
CA TYR A 107 -16.40 15.40 -4.95
C TYR A 107 -15.87 16.77 -4.49
N TYR A 108 -14.55 16.90 -4.35
CA TYR A 108 -13.87 18.17 -4.01
C TYR A 108 -13.49 19.02 -5.24
N GLY A 109 -13.91 18.64 -6.45
CA GLY A 109 -13.59 19.38 -7.68
C GLY A 109 -12.11 19.30 -8.11
N ILE A 110 -11.34 18.34 -7.58
CA ILE A 110 -9.90 18.22 -7.82
C ILE A 110 -9.64 17.22 -8.94
N LYS A 111 -8.82 17.61 -9.92
CA LYS A 111 -8.41 16.73 -11.01
C LYS A 111 -7.28 15.82 -10.56
N VAL A 112 -7.47 14.52 -10.72
CA VAL A 112 -6.46 13.51 -10.41
C VAL A 112 -6.32 12.49 -11.52
N LYS A 113 -5.14 11.85 -11.57
CA LYS A 113 -4.89 10.64 -12.33
C LYS A 113 -4.66 9.50 -11.35
N ALA A 114 -5.70 8.70 -11.11
CA ALA A 114 -5.56 7.43 -10.41
C ALA A 114 -5.56 6.26 -11.40
N LYS A 115 -4.79 5.21 -11.13
CA LYS A 115 -4.68 4.05 -12.04
C LYS A 115 -4.30 2.78 -11.28
N GLY A 116 -5.07 1.72 -11.49
CA GLY A 116 -4.66 0.35 -11.21
C GLY A 116 -3.60 -0.14 -12.19
N LYS A 117 -2.46 -0.59 -11.68
CA LYS A 117 -1.31 -1.11 -12.42
C LYS A 117 -1.10 -2.58 -12.08
N TYR A 118 -1.25 -3.43 -13.09
CA TYR A 118 -1.05 -4.88 -13.03
C TYR A 118 0.28 -5.22 -13.73
N PHE A 119 0.85 -6.40 -13.44
CA PHE A 119 2.12 -6.86 -14.04
C PHE A 119 3.26 -5.83 -13.96
N SER A 120 3.32 -5.11 -12.85
CA SER A 120 4.27 -4.02 -12.63
C SER A 120 5.43 -4.45 -11.75
N ASN A 121 6.45 -3.60 -11.63
CA ASN A 121 7.65 -3.92 -10.87
C ASN A 121 7.96 -2.87 -9.79
N PHE A 122 9.01 -3.11 -9.02
CA PHE A 122 9.46 -2.19 -7.97
C PHE A 122 9.82 -0.79 -8.48
N TYR A 123 10.45 -0.65 -9.65
CA TYR A 123 10.84 0.68 -10.12
C TYR A 123 9.65 1.49 -10.63
N ASN A 124 8.68 0.82 -11.26
CA ASN A 124 7.40 1.42 -11.65
C ASN A 124 6.25 0.45 -11.33
N PRO A 125 5.37 0.80 -10.36
CA PRO A 125 5.20 2.14 -9.80
C PRO A 125 5.98 2.48 -8.53
N VAL A 126 6.37 1.50 -7.71
CA VAL A 126 6.71 1.74 -6.30
C VAL A 126 7.72 2.87 -6.12
N LYS A 127 8.94 2.70 -6.64
CA LYS A 127 9.99 3.71 -6.50
C LYS A 127 9.59 5.03 -7.13
N SER A 128 9.05 5.01 -8.35
CA SER A 128 8.69 6.24 -9.09
C SER A 128 7.62 7.10 -8.41
N GLU A 129 6.65 6.48 -7.72
CA GLU A 129 5.60 7.21 -7.00
C GLU A 129 6.16 7.79 -5.69
N ILE A 130 6.90 6.98 -4.92
CA ILE A 130 7.52 7.42 -3.66
C ILE A 130 8.56 8.52 -3.91
N ASP A 131 9.40 8.40 -4.95
CA ASP A 131 10.34 9.45 -5.38
C ASP A 131 9.62 10.76 -5.67
N ALA A 132 8.39 10.70 -6.19
CA ALA A 132 7.58 11.87 -6.48
C ALA A 132 6.69 12.32 -5.31
N GLY A 133 6.87 11.75 -4.11
CA GLY A 133 6.16 12.15 -2.89
C GLY A 133 4.73 11.66 -2.80
N ARG A 134 4.39 10.57 -3.51
CA ARG A 134 3.03 10.05 -3.61
C ARG A 134 2.95 8.64 -3.02
N PRO A 135 2.20 8.43 -1.92
CA PRO A 135 1.93 7.08 -1.46
C PRO A 135 1.00 6.35 -2.44
N LEU A 136 1.02 5.03 -2.40
CA LEU A 136 0.26 4.18 -3.29
C LEU A 136 -0.26 2.95 -2.56
N LEU A 137 -1.28 2.32 -3.12
CA LEU A 137 -1.88 1.11 -2.55
C LEU A 137 -1.31 -0.12 -3.25
N MET A 138 -1.21 -1.23 -2.54
CA MET A 138 -0.85 -2.53 -3.09
C MET A 138 -1.89 -3.57 -2.66
N ASN A 139 -2.52 -4.22 -3.62
CA ASN A 139 -3.40 -5.35 -3.41
C ASN A 139 -2.59 -6.63 -3.55
N ILE A 140 -2.74 -7.55 -2.61
CA ILE A 140 -1.99 -8.80 -2.58
C ILE A 140 -2.98 -9.95 -2.39
N ALA A 141 -2.95 -10.94 -3.27
CA ALA A 141 -3.86 -12.10 -3.23
C ALA A 141 -3.15 -13.40 -2.81
N PHE A 142 -1.99 -13.34 -2.14
CA PHE A 142 -1.24 -14.52 -1.67
C PHE A 142 -0.28 -14.18 -0.51
N GLY A 143 0.31 -15.22 0.09
CA GLY A 143 1.26 -15.07 1.20
C GLY A 143 0.57 -14.61 2.48
N GLU A 144 1.30 -13.92 3.34
CA GLU A 144 0.77 -13.46 4.63
C GLU A 144 -0.33 -12.39 4.47
N TYR A 145 -0.18 -11.46 3.52
CA TYR A 145 -1.23 -10.51 3.14
C TYR A 145 -2.19 -11.09 2.07
N HIS A 146 -2.59 -12.36 2.17
CA HIS A 146 -3.56 -12.93 1.23
C HIS A 146 -4.91 -12.21 1.28
N ASN A 147 -5.39 -11.77 0.12
CA ASN A 147 -6.62 -10.99 -0.07
C ASN A 147 -6.65 -9.71 0.78
N HIS A 148 -5.56 -8.95 0.74
CA HIS A 148 -5.38 -7.77 1.57
C HIS A 148 -4.87 -6.58 0.76
N THR A 149 -5.26 -5.38 1.19
CA THR A 149 -4.75 -4.12 0.63
C THR A 149 -3.89 -3.44 1.68
N VAL A 150 -2.68 -3.04 1.29
CA VAL A 150 -1.74 -2.30 2.14
C VAL A 150 -1.41 -0.94 1.51
N THR A 151 -0.99 0.01 2.34
CA THR A 151 -0.48 1.31 1.88
C THR A 151 1.04 1.26 1.81
N ILE A 152 1.61 1.49 0.64
CA ILE A 152 3.05 1.68 0.48
C ILE A 152 3.39 3.13 0.82
N SER A 153 4.27 3.30 1.79
CA SER A 153 4.77 4.60 2.25
C SER A 153 6.25 4.82 1.94
N GLY A 154 6.98 3.79 1.54
CA GLY A 154 8.41 3.95 1.29
C GLY A 154 9.08 2.75 0.64
N TYR A 155 10.40 2.86 0.52
CA TYR A 155 11.25 1.77 0.08
C TYR A 155 12.66 1.90 0.67
N LYS A 156 13.38 0.76 0.71
CA LYS A 156 14.83 0.71 0.95
C LYS A 156 15.50 -0.20 -0.07
N ILE A 157 16.70 0.18 -0.54
CA ILE A 157 17.50 -0.60 -1.48
C ILE A 157 18.88 -0.81 -0.85
N PHE A 158 19.30 -2.06 -0.73
CA PHE A 158 20.61 -2.46 -0.23
C PHE A 158 21.46 -3.08 -1.35
N ARG A 159 22.78 -2.91 -1.30
CA ARG A 159 23.75 -3.68 -2.08
C ARG A 159 24.16 -4.90 -1.29
N TYR A 160 24.03 -6.08 -1.86
CA TYR A 160 24.51 -7.33 -1.27
C TYR A 160 25.10 -8.21 -2.36
N LYS A 161 26.38 -8.60 -2.23
CA LYS A 161 27.09 -9.49 -3.17
C LYS A 161 26.90 -9.10 -4.65
N GLY A 162 27.03 -7.80 -4.95
CA GLY A 162 26.87 -7.26 -6.31
C GLY A 162 25.41 -7.05 -6.77
N MET A 163 24.41 -7.47 -5.99
CA MET A 163 22.98 -7.33 -6.31
C MET A 163 22.30 -6.21 -5.51
N ASN A 164 21.25 -5.62 -6.06
CA ASN A 164 20.38 -4.70 -5.34
C ASN A 164 19.19 -5.47 -4.74
N ILE A 165 19.12 -5.53 -3.41
CA ILE A 165 18.03 -6.12 -2.64
C ILE A 165 17.04 -5.00 -2.29
N LYS A 166 15.82 -5.12 -2.78
CA LYS A 166 14.77 -4.11 -2.66
C LYS A 166 13.74 -4.48 -1.58
N PHE A 167 13.35 -3.51 -0.77
CA PHE A 167 12.31 -3.63 0.24
C PHE A 167 11.24 -2.56 0.03
N ILE A 168 9.98 -2.96 0.16
CA ILE A 168 8.83 -2.06 0.18
C ILE A 168 8.46 -1.83 1.64
N GLU A 169 8.32 -0.56 2.04
CA GLU A 169 7.82 -0.18 3.37
C GLU A 169 6.30 0.02 3.29
N VAL A 170 5.56 -0.62 4.19
CA VAL A 170 4.09 -0.65 4.15
C VAL A 170 3.44 -0.37 5.51
N PHE A 171 2.27 0.25 5.47
CA PHE A 171 1.26 0.18 6.52
C PHE A 171 0.22 -0.87 6.13
N ASP A 172 0.10 -1.93 6.91
CA ASP A 172 -0.83 -3.02 6.64
C ASP A 172 -2.20 -2.87 7.31
N GLY A 173 -2.34 -1.92 8.25
CA GLY A 173 -3.58 -1.73 9.00
C GLY A 173 -3.89 -2.85 10.01
N TRP A 174 -3.00 -3.83 10.18
CA TRP A 174 -3.09 -4.84 11.24
C TRP A 174 -2.11 -4.54 12.38
N ARG A 175 -1.00 -3.86 12.07
CA ARG A 175 0.07 -3.49 13.00
C ARG A 175 0.21 -1.97 13.09
N LYS A 176 0.64 -1.48 14.26
CA LYS A 176 0.90 -0.05 14.55
C LYS A 176 2.29 0.45 14.13
N ASN A 177 3.03 -0.39 13.41
CA ASN A 177 4.37 -0.06 12.95
C ASN A 177 4.45 -0.39 11.47
N LYS A 178 5.25 0.39 10.75
CA LYS A 178 5.58 0.08 9.37
C LYS A 178 6.28 -1.28 9.31
N THR A 179 5.83 -2.12 8.39
CA THR A 179 6.48 -3.39 8.09
C THR A 179 7.12 -3.32 6.72
N TYR A 180 7.89 -4.36 6.39
CA TYR A 180 8.59 -4.44 5.11
C TYR A 180 8.27 -5.73 4.36
N ILE A 181 8.28 -5.62 3.04
CA ILE A 181 8.21 -6.76 2.12
C ILE A 181 9.55 -6.83 1.40
N ASP A 182 10.25 -7.97 1.48
CA ASP A 182 11.38 -8.25 0.59
C ASP A 182 10.85 -8.44 -0.83
N TYR A 183 11.07 -7.43 -1.68
CA TYR A 183 10.52 -7.44 -3.02
C TYR A 183 11.17 -8.50 -3.92
N ASN A 184 12.44 -8.86 -3.66
CA ASN A 184 13.13 -9.85 -4.48
C ASN A 184 12.52 -11.22 -4.23
N ILE A 185 12.25 -11.57 -2.97
CA ILE A 185 11.52 -12.80 -2.65
C ILE A 185 10.07 -12.73 -3.16
N PHE A 186 9.40 -11.61 -2.90
CA PHE A 186 8.01 -11.39 -3.34
C PHE A 186 7.85 -11.63 -4.84
N SER A 187 8.66 -10.96 -5.68
CA SER A 187 8.57 -11.00 -7.15
C SER A 187 9.00 -12.32 -7.79
N HIS A 188 9.80 -13.13 -7.09
CA HIS A 188 10.18 -14.47 -7.55
C HIS A 188 9.21 -15.57 -7.13
N SER A 189 8.22 -15.28 -6.29
CA SER A 189 7.12 -16.21 -6.05
C SER A 189 6.37 -16.42 -7.36
N LEU A 190 6.20 -17.69 -7.77
CA LEU A 190 5.41 -18.08 -8.95
C LEU A 190 3.97 -17.52 -8.91
N LEU A 191 3.50 -17.15 -7.72
CA LEU A 191 2.19 -16.57 -7.47
C LEU A 191 2.15 -15.06 -7.61
N SER A 192 3.28 -14.35 -7.62
CA SER A 192 3.28 -12.88 -7.60
C SER A 192 2.84 -12.22 -8.90
N THR A 193 3.05 -12.89 -10.04
CA THR A 193 2.70 -12.37 -11.36
C THR A 193 1.19 -12.45 -11.57
N GLY A 194 0.53 -11.28 -11.58
CA GLY A 194 -0.92 -11.16 -11.82
C GLY A 194 -1.80 -11.26 -10.57
N LEU A 195 -1.27 -11.73 -9.44
CA LEU A 195 -1.99 -11.77 -8.14
C LEU A 195 -1.66 -10.57 -7.23
N CYS A 196 -1.01 -9.56 -7.80
CA CYS A 196 -0.72 -8.28 -7.16
C CYS A 196 -1.08 -7.15 -8.11
N SER A 197 -1.64 -6.07 -7.56
CA SER A 197 -1.82 -4.81 -8.28
C SER A 197 -1.44 -3.62 -7.42
N TYR A 198 -1.07 -2.53 -8.08
CA TYR A 198 -0.72 -1.27 -7.42
C TYR A 198 -1.72 -0.20 -7.85
N ASN A 199 -2.24 0.59 -6.93
CA ASN A 199 -3.11 1.72 -7.26
C ASN A 199 -2.36 3.01 -6.98
N THR A 200 -2.03 3.71 -8.06
CA THR A 200 -1.31 4.99 -8.02
C THR A 200 -2.29 6.16 -8.07
N LEU A 201 -1.91 7.29 -7.49
CA LEU A 201 -2.72 8.51 -7.45
C LEU A 201 -1.80 9.72 -7.63
N ALA A 202 -2.06 10.54 -8.64
CA ALA A 202 -1.38 11.82 -8.86
C ALA A 202 -2.38 12.97 -8.96
N ILE A 203 -2.23 14.00 -8.12
CA ILE A 203 -2.99 15.24 -8.23
C ILE A 203 -2.44 16.05 -9.39
N LEU A 204 -3.33 16.46 -10.30
CA LEU A 204 -2.97 17.28 -11.45
C LEU A 204 -3.04 18.75 -11.04
N LYS A 205 -1.97 19.50 -11.29
CA LYS A 205 -2.02 20.96 -11.15
C LYS A 205 -2.92 21.51 -12.26
N ASN A 206 -3.83 22.41 -11.87
CA ASN A 206 -4.59 23.21 -12.82
C ASN A 206 -3.68 24.24 -13.49
#